data_AF-A0A426S0U6-F1
#
_entry.id   AF-A0A426S0U6-F1
#
_cell.length_a   1.000
_cell.length_b   1.000
_cell.length_c   1.000
_cell.angle_alpha   90.00
_cell.angle_beta   90.00
_cell.angle_gamma   90.00
#
_symmetry.space_group_name_H-M   'P 1'
#
loop_
_entity.id
_entity.type
_entity.pdbx_description
1 polymer ?
#
loop_
_entity_poly.entity_id
_entity_poly.type
_entity_poly.pdbx_seq_one_letter_code
_entity_poly.pdbx_strand_id
1 'polypeptide(L)'
;MTVGAGGGADMNAREAIGRYGEDLAARRLAEGGMTILARNWRAGRSGEIDIVARDGEVLVVCEVKTRAGGRYEHPMAAVTPEKAVRLRDLAEHWIHAHGGAPPGGVRIDLVGVLVPGRGAPQVEHARGVA
;
A
#
# COMPACT_ATOMS: atom_id res chain seq x y z
N MET A 1 17.20 -2.76 38.95
CA MET A 1 16.34 -3.80 38.34
C MET A 1 14.97 -3.15 38.20
N THR A 2 14.36 -2.95 37.04
CA THR A 2 14.35 -3.68 35.76
C THR A 2 13.90 -2.71 34.67
N VAL A 3 14.65 -2.59 33.58
CA VAL A 3 14.21 -1.95 32.33
C VAL A 3 13.43 -2.97 31.51
N GLY A 4 12.17 -2.66 31.17
CA GLY A 4 11.30 -3.54 30.40
C GLY A 4 11.62 -3.49 28.90
N ALA A 5 12.21 -4.57 28.37
CA ALA A 5 12.60 -4.77 26.98
C ALA A 5 11.42 -5.15 26.04
N GLY A 6 10.25 -4.54 26.21
CA GLY A 6 9.01 -4.92 25.49
C GLY A 6 8.81 -4.28 24.11
N GLY A 7 9.45 -3.14 23.81
CA GLY A 7 9.13 -2.34 22.62
C GLY A 7 9.73 -2.84 21.29
N GLY A 8 10.86 -3.53 21.33
CA GLY A 8 11.58 -3.93 20.11
C GLY A 8 10.95 -5.12 19.37
N ALA A 9 10.41 -6.08 20.10
CA ALA A 9 9.78 -7.28 19.51
C ALA A 9 8.47 -6.94 18.80
N ASP A 10 7.65 -6.06 19.40
CA ASP A 10 6.37 -5.63 18.83
C ASP A 10 6.52 -4.78 17.56
N MET A 11 7.58 -3.97 17.49
CA MET A 11 7.90 -3.16 16.31
C MET A 11 8.30 -4.05 15.13
N ASN A 12 9.17 -5.03 15.37
CA ASN A 12 9.56 -6.03 14.37
C ASN A 12 8.37 -6.86 13.87
N ALA A 13 7.44 -7.21 14.77
CA ALA A 13 6.23 -7.94 14.40
C ALA A 13 5.29 -7.10 13.51
N ARG A 14 5.13 -5.81 13.81
CA ARG A 14 4.34 -4.87 12.99
C ARG A 14 4.94 -4.63 11.60
N GLU A 15 6.25 -4.51 11.52
CA GLU A 15 6.93 -4.39 10.23
C GLU A 15 6.83 -5.68 9.41
N ALA A 16 6.99 -6.84 10.05
CA ALA A 16 6.90 -8.13 9.38
C ALA A 16 5.49 -8.36 8.81
N ILE A 17 4.44 -8.04 9.56
CA ILE A 17 3.07 -8.13 9.04
C ILE A 17 2.80 -7.10 7.94
N GLY A 18 3.37 -5.89 8.06
CA GLY A 18 3.31 -4.87 7.01
C GLY A 18 3.87 -5.38 5.69
N ARG A 19 5.12 -5.88 5.71
CA ARG A 19 5.79 -6.47 4.54
C ARG A 19 5.02 -7.65 3.95
N TYR A 20 4.53 -8.55 4.81
CA TYR A 20 3.72 -9.68 4.38
C TYR A 20 2.43 -9.23 3.67
N GLY A 21 1.77 -8.19 4.18
CA GLY A 21 0.58 -7.65 3.52
C GLY A 21 0.91 -6.97 2.19
N GLU A 22 2.03 -6.26 2.09
CA GLU A 22 2.49 -5.68 0.83
C GLU A 22 2.80 -6.77 -0.22
N ASP A 23 3.39 -7.90 0.19
CA ASP A 23 3.61 -9.06 -0.70
C ASP A 23 2.29 -9.61 -1.26
N LEU A 24 1.29 -9.78 -0.39
CA LEU A 24 -0.04 -10.25 -0.76
C LEU A 24 -0.76 -9.26 -1.68
N ALA A 25 -0.64 -7.96 -1.41
CA ALA A 25 -1.21 -6.91 -2.22
C ALA A 25 -0.59 -6.89 -3.63
N ALA A 26 0.75 -6.93 -3.72
CA ALA A 26 1.46 -6.97 -4.99
C ALA A 26 1.05 -8.19 -5.82
N ARG A 27 0.94 -9.37 -5.19
CA ARG A 27 0.43 -10.59 -5.86
C ARG A 27 -0.98 -10.40 -6.38
N ARG A 28 -1.90 -9.89 -5.57
CA ARG A 28 -3.31 -9.69 -5.94
C ARG A 28 -3.48 -8.72 -7.11
N LEU A 29 -2.69 -7.65 -7.15
CA LEU A 29 -2.69 -6.68 -8.25
C LEU A 29 -2.12 -7.31 -9.54
N ALA A 30 -1.05 -8.08 -9.43
CA ALA A 30 -0.46 -8.80 -10.56
C ALA A 30 -1.40 -9.86 -11.15
N GLU A 31 -2.07 -10.64 -10.29
CA GLU A 31 -3.12 -11.59 -10.70
C GLU A 31 -4.31 -10.88 -11.37
N GLY A 32 -4.56 -9.62 -11.01
CA GLY A 32 -5.53 -8.74 -11.67
C GLY A 32 -5.07 -8.14 -13.00
N GLY A 33 -3.90 -8.55 -13.52
CA GLY A 33 -3.36 -8.11 -14.81
C GLY A 33 -2.48 -6.86 -14.75
N MET A 34 -2.20 -6.32 -13.56
CA MET A 34 -1.34 -5.15 -13.43
C MET A 34 0.15 -5.51 -13.48
N THR A 35 0.97 -4.62 -14.03
CA THR A 35 2.43 -4.74 -13.91
C THR A 35 2.91 -3.99 -12.68
N ILE A 36 3.57 -4.66 -11.74
CA ILE A 36 4.20 -3.98 -10.58
C ILE A 36 5.48 -3.29 -11.06
N LEU A 37 5.56 -1.97 -10.87
CA LEU A 37 6.70 -1.14 -11.25
C LEU A 37 7.67 -0.93 -10.09
N ALA A 38 7.13 -0.72 -8.89
CA ALA A 38 7.91 -0.62 -7.66
C ALA A 38 7.08 -0.97 -6.43
N ARG A 39 7.80 -1.23 -5.35
CA ARG A 39 7.28 -1.52 -4.02
C ARG A 39 8.07 -0.72 -2.99
N ASN A 40 7.41 -0.21 -1.96
CA ASN A 40 8.00 0.65 -0.92
C ASN A 40 8.87 1.75 -1.54
N TRP A 41 8.35 2.42 -2.56
CA TRP A 41 9.10 3.44 -3.29
C TRP A 41 9.16 4.74 -2.47
N ARG A 42 10.34 5.33 -2.34
CA ARG A 42 10.57 6.50 -1.48
C ARG A 42 10.96 7.73 -2.29
N ALA A 43 10.22 8.81 -2.11
CA ALA A 43 10.51 10.12 -2.69
C ALA A 43 11.34 10.98 -1.72
N GLY A 44 12.48 10.47 -1.26
CA GLY A 44 13.30 11.14 -0.25
C GLY A 44 12.52 11.43 1.05
N ARG A 45 12.43 12.70 1.44
CA ARG A 45 11.68 13.14 2.65
C ARG A 45 10.19 13.37 2.41
N SER A 46 9.72 13.36 1.17
CA SER A 46 8.31 13.64 0.83
C SER A 46 7.37 12.50 1.20
N GLY A 47 7.88 11.27 1.27
CA GLY A 47 7.12 10.11 1.70
C GLY A 47 7.41 8.86 0.89
N GLU A 48 6.50 7.91 0.98
CA GLU A 48 6.59 6.62 0.35
C GLU A 48 5.26 6.23 -0.30
N ILE A 49 5.36 5.46 -1.37
CA ILE A 49 4.24 4.75 -1.99
C ILE A 49 4.45 3.26 -1.73
N ASP A 50 3.44 2.58 -1.16
CA ASP A 50 3.53 1.16 -0.86
C ASP A 50 3.72 0.34 -2.15
N ILE A 51 2.87 0.58 -3.16
CA ILE A 51 2.98 -0.08 -4.47
C ILE A 51 2.74 0.92 -5.59
N VAL A 52 3.63 0.90 -6.58
CA VAL A 52 3.42 1.57 -7.87
C VAL A 52 3.24 0.49 -8.93
N ALA A 53 2.15 0.57 -9.68
CA ALA A 53 1.79 -0.39 -10.71
C ALA A 53 1.32 0.29 -12.00
N ARG A 54 1.19 -0.50 -13.06
CA ARG A 54 0.65 -0.08 -14.35
C ARG A 54 -0.54 -0.95 -14.72
N ASP A 55 -1.64 -0.31 -15.10
CA ASP A 55 -2.87 -0.93 -15.58
C ASP A 55 -3.19 -0.36 -16.97
N GLY A 56 -2.71 -1.04 -18.02
CA GLY A 56 -2.69 -0.49 -19.38
C GLY A 56 -1.82 0.77 -19.48
N GLU A 57 -2.44 1.90 -19.81
CA GLU A 57 -1.80 3.23 -19.90
C GLU A 57 -1.90 4.04 -18.60
N VAL A 58 -2.52 3.48 -17.56
CA VAL A 58 -2.74 4.16 -16.27
C VAL A 58 -1.60 3.85 -15.30
N LEU A 59 -1.04 4.89 -14.69
CA LEU A 59 -0.18 4.73 -13.50
C LEU A 59 -1.07 4.55 -12.27
N VAL A 60 -0.87 3.46 -11.55
CA VAL A 60 -1.60 3.15 -10.32
C VAL A 60 -0.68 3.37 -9.14
N VAL A 61 -1.07 4.31 -8.27
CA VAL A 61 -0.46 4.51 -6.94
C VAL A 61 -1.36 3.81 -5.93
N CYS A 62 -0.82 2.82 -5.24
CA CYS A 62 -1.61 1.97 -4.35
C CYS A 62 -1.10 2.05 -2.91
N GLU A 63 -2.02 2.38 -1.99
CA GLU A 63 -1.84 2.25 -0.55
C GLU A 63 -2.24 0.83 -0.11
N VAL A 64 -1.45 0.24 0.79
CA VAL A 64 -1.73 -1.08 1.38
C VAL A 64 -2.04 -0.93 2.87
N LYS A 65 -3.19 -1.45 3.29
CA LYS A 65 -3.59 -1.48 4.71
C LYS A 65 -3.64 -2.91 5.21
N THR A 66 -2.64 -3.29 6.00
CA THR A 66 -2.60 -4.61 6.64
C THR A 66 -3.16 -4.57 8.05
N ARG A 67 -3.94 -5.59 8.42
CA ARG A 67 -4.47 -5.78 9.77
C ARG A 67 -4.27 -7.23 10.23
N ALA A 68 -3.76 -7.39 11.44
CA ALA A 68 -3.80 -8.68 12.15
C ALA A 68 -5.21 -8.95 12.67
N GLY A 69 -5.63 -10.21 12.75
CA GLY A 69 -6.95 -10.62 13.24
C GLY A 69 -7.34 -9.96 14.58
N GLY A 70 -8.50 -9.30 14.60
CA GLY A 70 -9.00 -8.45 15.69
C GLY A 70 -10.31 -7.74 15.26
N ARG A 71 -10.76 -6.71 16.01
CA ARG A 71 -12.02 -5.96 15.71
C ARG A 71 -12.10 -5.59 14.23
N TYR A 72 -13.23 -5.94 13.62
CA TYR A 72 -13.55 -5.62 12.24
C TYR A 72 -13.73 -4.10 12.11
N GLU A 73 -12.70 -3.41 11.66
CA GLU A 73 -12.84 -2.15 10.94
C GLU A 73 -12.67 -2.47 9.47
N HIS A 74 -13.63 -2.06 8.65
CA HIS A 74 -13.63 -2.37 7.23
C HIS A 74 -12.27 -1.94 6.64
N PRO A 75 -11.47 -2.86 6.06
CA PRO A 75 -10.12 -2.54 5.57
C PRO A 75 -10.14 -1.46 4.46
N MET A 76 -11.31 -1.27 3.82
CA MET A 76 -11.59 -0.14 2.93
C MET A 76 -12.07 1.15 3.61
N ALA A 77 -11.80 1.39 4.90
CA ALA A 77 -11.97 2.74 5.46
C ALA A 77 -11.28 3.74 4.52
N ALA A 78 -12.08 4.65 3.95
CA ALA A 78 -11.73 5.43 2.76
C ALA A 78 -10.35 6.09 2.90
N VAL A 79 -9.65 6.28 1.79
CA VAL A 79 -8.47 7.15 1.77
C VAL A 79 -8.96 8.54 2.19
N THR A 80 -8.42 9.06 3.29
CA THR A 80 -8.83 10.39 3.79
C THR A 80 -8.41 11.46 2.77
N PRO A 81 -9.07 12.62 2.73
CA PRO A 81 -8.67 13.71 1.82
C PRO A 81 -7.19 14.08 1.94
N GLU A 82 -6.62 14.08 3.14
CA GLU A 82 -5.22 14.39 3.39
C GLU A 82 -4.30 13.31 2.81
N LYS A 83 -4.66 12.03 2.96
CA LYS A 83 -3.92 10.93 2.33
C LYS A 83 -4.03 11.00 0.82
N ALA A 84 -5.19 11.34 0.27
CA ALA A 84 -5.38 11.48 -1.17
C ALA A 84 -4.48 12.58 -1.75
N VAL A 85 -4.43 13.76 -1.12
CA VAL A 85 -3.51 14.85 -1.53
C VAL A 85 -2.07 14.35 -1.51
N ARG A 86 -1.63 13.73 -0.41
CA ARG A 86 -0.26 13.21 -0.30
C ARG A 86 0.08 12.17 -1.37
N LEU A 87 -0.84 11.27 -1.69
CA LEU A 87 -0.63 10.25 -2.72
C LEU A 87 -0.57 10.87 -4.12
N ARG A 88 -1.31 11.95 -4.39
CA ARG A 88 -1.18 12.72 -5.64
C ARG A 88 0.19 13.39 -5.75
N ASP A 89 0.66 14.05 -4.69
CA ASP A 89 2.00 14.67 -4.66
C ASP A 89 3.11 13.63 -4.90
N LEU A 90 2.99 12.45 -4.28
CA LEU A 90 3.94 11.35 -4.50
C LEU A 90 3.86 10.78 -5.92
N ALA A 91 2.68 10.73 -6.52
CA ALA A 91 2.52 10.35 -7.92
C ALA A 91 3.23 11.34 -8.85
N GLU A 92 3.15 12.64 -8.59
CA GLU A 92 3.88 13.67 -9.33
C GLU A 92 5.40 13.47 -9.21
N HIS A 93 5.89 13.19 -8.00
CA HIS A 93 7.31 12.88 -7.80
C HIS A 93 7.74 11.64 -8.60
N TRP A 94 6.91 10.59 -8.62
CA TRP A 94 7.17 9.40 -9.44
C TRP A 94 7.25 9.78 -10.93
N ILE A 95 6.26 10.52 -11.42
CA ILE A 95 6.17 10.98 -12.82
C ILE A 95 7.42 11.76 -13.23
N HIS A 96 7.86 12.71 -12.40
CA HIS A 96 9.06 13.50 -12.66
C HIS A 96 10.33 12.64 -12.70
N ALA A 97 10.43 11.63 -11.84
CA ALA A 97 11.57 10.73 -11.81
C ALA A 97 11.61 9.70 -12.95
N HIS A 98 10.46 9.41 -13.60
CA HIS A 98 10.32 8.29 -14.54
C HIS A 98 9.87 8.70 -15.95
N GLY A 99 10.16 9.93 -16.36
CA GLY A 99 10.07 10.31 -17.78
C GLY A 99 8.74 10.93 -18.23
N GLY A 100 7.88 11.33 -17.29
CA GLY A 100 6.70 12.15 -17.60
C GLY A 100 5.36 11.46 -17.40
N ALA A 101 4.29 12.20 -17.71
CA ALA A 101 2.93 11.82 -17.36
C ALA A 101 2.45 10.61 -18.19
N PRO A 102 1.82 9.62 -17.56
CA PRO A 102 1.24 8.47 -18.27
C PRO A 102 0.05 8.92 -19.14
N PRO A 103 -0.12 8.38 -20.37
CA PRO A 103 -1.23 8.76 -21.26
C PRO A 103 -2.62 8.49 -20.67
N GLY A 104 -2.76 7.42 -19.87
CA GLY A 104 -4.02 7.05 -19.20
C GLY A 104 -4.26 7.79 -17.88
N GLY A 105 -3.36 8.70 -17.49
CA GLY A 105 -3.44 9.41 -16.22
C GLY A 105 -3.04 8.57 -15.00
N VAL A 106 -3.37 9.09 -13.83
CA VAL A 106 -3.05 8.49 -12.53
C VAL A 106 -4.32 8.02 -11.84
N ARG A 107 -4.28 6.84 -11.24
CA ARG A 107 -5.34 6.31 -10.39
C ARG A 107 -4.79 5.96 -9.02
N ILE A 108 -5.51 6.36 -7.97
CA ILE A 108 -5.21 5.98 -6.61
C ILE A 108 -6.08 4.77 -6.23
N ASP A 109 -5.42 3.67 -5.90
CA ASP A 109 -6.07 2.42 -5.49
C ASP A 109 -5.75 2.12 -4.00
N LEU A 110 -6.61 1.33 -3.36
CA LEU A 110 -6.41 0.83 -2.00
C LEU A 110 -6.45 -0.69 -2.01
N VAL A 111 -5.48 -1.33 -1.36
CA VAL A 111 -5.52 -2.77 -1.08
C VAL A 111 -5.62 -3.00 0.42
N GLY A 112 -6.70 -3.64 0.84
CA GLY A 112 -6.92 -4.09 2.20
C GLY A 112 -6.45 -5.53 2.38
N VAL A 113 -5.62 -5.78 3.40
CA VAL A 113 -5.15 -7.13 3.74
C VAL A 113 -5.53 -7.47 5.17
N LEU A 114 -6.36 -8.51 5.34
CA LEU A 114 -6.69 -9.09 6.63
C LEU A 114 -5.92 -10.39 6.83
N VAL A 115 -5.09 -10.43 7.87
CA VAL A 115 -4.28 -11.60 8.25
C VAL A 115 -4.86 -12.18 9.55
N PRO A 116 -5.75 -13.19 9.48
CA PRO A 116 -6.34 -13.77 10.67
C PRO A 116 -5.31 -14.60 11.45
N GLY A 117 -5.53 -14.79 12.75
CA GLY A 117 -4.70 -15.69 13.56
C GLY A 117 -4.80 -17.16 13.16
N ARG A 118 -5.86 -17.54 12.44
CA ARG A 118 -6.07 -18.85 11.80
C ARG A 118 -6.81 -18.68 10.48
N GLY A 119 -6.48 -19.50 9.48
CA GLY A 119 -7.11 -19.48 8.16
C GLY A 119 -6.33 -18.66 7.13
N ALA A 120 -6.86 -18.59 5.91
CA ALA A 120 -6.22 -17.87 4.81
C ALA A 120 -6.37 -16.35 4.97
N PRO A 121 -5.35 -15.56 4.57
CA PRO A 121 -5.49 -14.11 4.49
C PRO A 121 -6.55 -13.72 3.44
N GLN A 122 -7.19 -12.59 3.66
CA GLN A 122 -8.15 -12.00 2.72
C GLN A 122 -7.56 -10.73 2.14
N VAL A 123 -7.67 -10.57 0.82
CA VAL A 123 -7.14 -9.41 0.09
C VAL A 123 -8.24 -8.80 -0.76
N GLU A 124 -8.56 -7.54 -0.46
CA GLU A 124 -9.55 -6.76 -1.18
C GLU A 124 -8.86 -5.59 -1.90
N HIS A 125 -9.24 -5.36 -3.15
CA HIS A 125 -8.69 -4.29 -3.98
C HIS A 125 -9.82 -3.35 -4.42
N ALA A 126 -9.70 -2.09 -4.03
CA ALA A 126 -10.59 -1.02 -4.42
C ALA A 126 -9.88 -0.07 -5.38
N ARG A 127 -10.50 0.14 -6.55
CA ARG A 127 -9.99 1.01 -7.60
C ARG A 127 -10.51 2.43 -7.45
N GLY A 128 -9.69 3.44 -7.75
CA GLY A 128 -10.12 4.83 -7.89
C GLY A 128 -10.77 5.40 -6.63
N VAL A 129 -10.10 5.23 -5.48
CA VAL A 129 -10.63 5.64 -4.16
C VAL A 129 -10.46 7.13 -3.87
N ALA A 130 -9.78 7.87 -4.75
CA ALA A 130 -9.55 9.31 -4.67
C ALA A 130 -9.35 9.92 -6.07
#